data_AF-A0A7H0I0S1-F1
#
_entry.id   AF-A0A7H0I0S1-F1
#
_cell.length_a   1.000
_cell.length_b   1.000
_cell.length_c   1.000
_cell.angle_alpha   90.00
_cell.angle_beta   90.00
_cell.angle_gamma   90.00
#
_symmetry.space_group_name_H-M   'P 1'
#
loop_
_entity.id
_entity.type
_entity.pdbx_description
1 polymer ?
#
loop_
_entity_poly.entity_id
_entity_poly.type
_entity_poly.pdbx_seq_one_letter_code
_entity_poly.pdbx_strand_id
1 'polypeptide(L)'
;MTASNLVPVPIPDRVAVMIGSCMPAHVLHAEIEAECAAREVHRFRGPLCTEDRADREHALSALARANKVLAAYNPGLTVRPDRAR
;
A
#
# COMPACT_ATOMS: atom_id res chain seq x y z
N MET A 1 4.33 9.34 17.15
CA MET A 1 3.20 10.28 16.99
C MET A 1 2.01 9.69 17.74
N THR A 2 1.69 10.23 18.91
CA THR A 2 0.48 9.89 19.65
C THR A 2 -0.71 10.39 18.84
N ALA A 3 -1.52 9.49 18.27
CA ALA A 3 -2.76 9.86 17.63
C ALA A 3 -3.64 10.54 18.68
N SER A 4 -3.95 11.83 18.49
CA SER A 4 -4.84 12.57 19.37
C SER A 4 -6.19 11.85 19.45
N ASN A 5 -6.73 11.71 20.66
CA ASN A 5 -8.09 11.22 20.92
C ASN A 5 -9.12 12.21 20.36
N LEU A 6 -9.25 12.26 19.04
CA LEU A 6 -10.26 13.06 18.37
C LEU A 6 -11.59 12.32 18.46
N VAL A 7 -12.59 12.96 19.06
CA VAL A 7 -13.98 12.48 19.00
C VAL A 7 -14.38 12.49 17.52
N PRO A 8 -14.81 11.37 16.94
CA PRO A 8 -15.21 11.33 15.54
C PRO A 8 -16.45 12.21 15.36
N VAL A 9 -16.29 13.30 14.63
CA VAL A 9 -17.40 14.18 14.24
C VAL A 9 -17.84 13.78 12.83
N PRO A 10 -19.16 13.71 12.53
CA PRO A 10 -19.62 13.40 11.19
C PRO A 10 -19.06 14.40 10.17
N ILE A 11 -18.40 13.88 9.14
CA ILE A 11 -17.91 14.68 8.01
C ILE A 11 -19.09 14.85 7.04
N PRO A 12 -19.43 16.08 6.60
CA PRO A 12 -20.45 16.26 5.58
C PRO A 12 -20.09 15.53 4.28
N ASP A 13 -21.08 14.90 3.62
CA ASP A 13 -20.85 14.04 2.44
C ASP A 13 -20.04 14.73 1.33
N ARG A 14 -20.30 16.01 1.08
CA ARG A 14 -19.55 16.80 0.09
C ARG A 14 -18.06 16.90 0.41
N VAL A 15 -17.72 16.98 1.70
CA VAL A 15 -16.32 17.01 2.16
C VAL A 15 -15.69 15.64 2.01
N ALA A 16 -16.42 14.56 2.32
CA ALA A 16 -15.94 13.20 2.10
C ALA A 16 -15.62 12.93 0.61
N VAL A 17 -16.51 13.34 -0.30
CA VAL A 17 -16.29 13.25 -1.75
C VAL A 17 -15.08 14.08 -2.18
N MET A 18 -14.95 15.30 -1.66
CA MET A 18 -13.83 16.19 -1.98
C MET A 18 -12.49 15.59 -1.52
N ILE A 19 -12.42 15.04 -0.29
CA ILE A 19 -11.24 14.34 0.21
C ILE A 19 -10.90 13.16 -0.70
N GLY A 20 -11.90 12.36 -1.11
CA GLY A 20 -11.70 11.25 -2.05
C GLY A 20 -11.19 11.70 -3.42
N SER A 21 -11.51 12.93 -3.83
CA SER A 21 -11.09 13.50 -5.12
C SER A 21 -9.68 14.09 -5.11
N CYS A 22 -9.05 14.26 -3.94
CA CYS A 22 -7.73 14.87 -3.82
C CYS A 22 -6.59 13.95 -4.29
N MET A 23 -6.81 12.64 -4.33
CA MET A 23 -5.81 11.68 -4.80
C MET A 23 -6.13 11.25 -6.24
N PRO A 24 -5.18 11.34 -7.19
CA PRO A 24 -5.39 10.82 -8.53
C PRO A 24 -5.70 9.32 -8.51
N ALA A 25 -6.67 8.88 -9.32
CA ALA A 25 -7.13 7.48 -9.31
C ALA A 25 -6.03 6.44 -9.53
N HIS A 26 -5.02 6.74 -10.36
CA HIS A 26 -3.89 5.85 -10.61
C HIS A 26 -2.95 5.71 -9.40
N VAL A 27 -2.86 6.75 -8.54
CA VAL A 27 -2.10 6.69 -7.29
C VAL A 27 -2.84 5.83 -6.28
N LEU A 28 -4.16 6.01 -6.17
CA LEU A 28 -5.00 5.16 -5.33
C LEU A 28 -4.92 3.68 -5.75
N HIS A 29 -4.92 3.41 -7.06
CA HIS A 29 -4.74 2.05 -7.57
C HIS A 29 -3.38 1.48 -7.19
N ALA A 30 -2.31 2.27 -7.35
CA ALA A 30 -0.97 1.86 -6.96
C ALA A 30 -0.85 1.60 -5.43
N GLU A 31 -1.58 2.32 -4.59
CA GLU A 31 -1.63 2.06 -3.16
C GLU A 31 -2.23 0.70 -2.86
N ILE A 32 -3.38 0.39 -3.47
CA ILE A 32 -4.05 -0.91 -3.34
C ILE A 32 -3.13 -2.03 -3.83
N GLU A 33 -2.50 -1.86 -5.00
CA GLU A 33 -1.56 -2.84 -5.56
C GLU A 33 -0.34 -3.04 -4.65
N ALA A 34 0.24 -1.97 -4.11
CA ALA A 34 1.39 -2.05 -3.23
C ALA A 34 1.05 -2.80 -1.93
N GLU A 35 -0.09 -2.51 -1.31
CA GLU A 35 -0.53 -3.18 -0.08
C GLU A 35 -0.84 -4.66 -0.33
N CYS A 36 -1.55 -4.99 -1.43
CA CYS A 36 -1.79 -6.36 -1.83
C CYS A 36 -0.49 -7.13 -2.10
N ALA A 37 0.43 -6.54 -2.87
CA ALA A 37 1.72 -7.16 -3.18
C ALA A 37 2.58 -7.36 -1.93
N ALA A 38 2.62 -6.38 -1.03
CA ALA A 38 3.34 -6.50 0.24
C ALA A 38 2.79 -7.66 1.09
N ARG A 39 1.46 -7.81 1.14
CA ARG A 39 0.82 -8.95 1.82
C ARG A 39 1.20 -10.29 1.21
N GLU A 40 1.21 -10.40 -0.12
CA GLU A 40 1.62 -11.64 -0.81
C GLU A 40 3.11 -11.95 -0.58
N VAL A 41 4.00 -10.96 -0.63
CA VAL A 41 5.41 -11.16 -0.26
C VAL A 41 5.54 -11.71 1.16
N HIS A 42 4.72 -11.21 2.09
CA HIS A 42 4.70 -11.67 3.47
C HIS A 42 4.12 -13.07 3.67
N ARG A 43 3.32 -13.58 2.73
CA ARG A 43 2.75 -14.94 2.75
C ARG A 43 3.81 -16.02 2.57
N PHE A 44 4.84 -15.75 1.76
CA PHE A 44 5.93 -16.68 1.51
C PHE A 44 6.96 -16.65 2.66
N ARG A 45 6.71 -17.46 3.71
CA ARG A 45 7.61 -17.63 4.86
C ARG A 45 8.08 -19.09 4.99
N GLY A 46 9.35 -19.29 5.33
CA GLY A 46 9.95 -20.61 5.56
C GLY A 46 10.87 -21.06 4.42
N PRO A 47 11.31 -22.34 4.41
CA PRO A 47 12.04 -22.90 3.28
C PRO A 47 11.10 -22.98 2.08
N LEU A 48 11.31 -22.07 1.13
CA LEU A 48 10.47 -21.96 -0.08
C LEU A 48 10.93 -22.99 -1.13
N CYS A 49 9.95 -23.69 -1.71
CA CYS A 49 10.19 -24.46 -2.92
C CYS A 49 10.51 -23.53 -4.11
N THR A 50 10.86 -24.08 -5.27
CA THR A 50 11.18 -23.28 -6.45
C THR A 50 10.01 -22.43 -6.93
N GLU A 51 8.79 -22.94 -6.84
CA GLU A 51 7.56 -22.25 -7.26
C GLU A 51 7.26 -21.08 -6.30
N ASP A 52 7.31 -21.33 -4.99
CA ASP A 52 7.13 -20.30 -3.97
C ASP A 52 8.15 -19.15 -4.09
N ARG A 53 9.38 -19.45 -4.54
CA ARG A 53 10.40 -18.41 -4.79
C ARG A 53 10.03 -17.55 -5.99
N ALA A 54 9.59 -18.17 -7.09
CA ALA A 54 9.16 -17.45 -8.27
C ALA A 54 7.95 -16.55 -7.98
N ASP A 55 6.97 -17.05 -7.21
CA ASP A 55 5.80 -16.28 -6.81
C ASP A 55 6.18 -15.11 -5.89
N ARG A 56 7.10 -15.33 -4.96
CA ARG A 56 7.64 -14.27 -4.11
C ARG A 56 8.36 -13.19 -4.91
N GLU A 57 9.18 -13.57 -5.90
CA GLU A 57 9.86 -12.63 -6.80
C GLU A 57 8.86 -11.85 -7.67
N HIS A 58 7.79 -12.50 -8.12
CA HIS A 58 6.71 -11.85 -8.84
C HIS A 58 6.01 -10.80 -7.95
N ALA A 59 5.69 -11.16 -6.70
CA ALA A 59 5.08 -10.24 -5.74
C ALA A 59 6.01 -9.05 -5.41
N LEU A 60 7.31 -9.28 -5.24
CA LEU A 60 8.30 -8.21 -5.05
C LEU A 60 8.38 -7.28 -6.27
N SER A 61 8.29 -7.83 -7.48
CA SER A 61 8.29 -7.05 -8.72
C SER A 61 7.02 -6.20 -8.85
N ALA A 62 5.85 -6.75 -8.50
CA ALA A 62 4.60 -6.00 -8.45
C ALA A 62 4.69 -4.84 -7.43
N LEU A 63 5.20 -5.11 -6.23
CA LEU A 63 5.42 -4.10 -5.19
C LEU A 63 6.35 -2.98 -5.67
N ALA A 64 7.45 -3.32 -6.34
CA ALA A 64 8.40 -2.33 -6.87
C ALA A 64 7.76 -1.41 -7.94
N ARG A 65 6.92 -1.98 -8.83
CA ARG A 65 6.20 -1.20 -9.85
C ARG A 65 5.21 -0.23 -9.23
N ALA A 66 4.40 -0.70 -8.28
CA ALA A 66 3.43 0.13 -7.58
C ALA A 66 4.13 1.24 -6.77
N ASN A 67 5.19 0.90 -6.04
CA ASN A 67 6.01 1.86 -5.30
C ASN A 67 6.65 2.92 -6.18
N LYS A 68 6.93 2.65 -7.46
CA LYS A 68 7.43 3.66 -8.39
C LYS A 68 6.41 4.78 -8.62
N VAL A 69 5.14 4.41 -8.78
CA VAL A 69 4.03 5.37 -8.93
C VAL A 69 3.84 6.15 -7.64
N LEU A 70 3.81 5.46 -6.49
CA LEU A 70 3.67 6.08 -5.18
C LEU A 70 4.83 7.05 -4.89
N ALA A 71 6.08 6.64 -5.14
CA ALA A 71 7.25 7.47 -4.92
C ALA A 71 7.27 8.73 -5.80
N ALA A 72 6.78 8.64 -7.03
CA ALA A 72 6.64 9.78 -7.93
C ALA A 72 5.61 10.81 -7.43
N TYR A 73 4.55 10.34 -6.77
CA TYR A 73 3.53 11.22 -6.19
C TYR A 73 3.96 11.76 -4.81
N ASN A 74 4.35 10.89 -3.89
CA ASN A 74 4.87 11.22 -2.58
C ASN A 74 5.73 10.04 -2.04
N PRO A 75 7.05 10.22 -1.86
CA PRO A 75 7.94 9.18 -1.33
C PRO A 75 7.50 8.59 0.02
N GLY A 76 6.78 9.36 0.84
CA GLY A 76 6.24 8.91 2.13
C GLY A 76 5.11 7.88 2.03
N LEU A 77 4.56 7.65 0.84
CA LEU A 77 3.51 6.65 0.59
C LEU A 77 4.07 5.27 0.21
N THR A 78 5.38 5.14 0.00
CA THR A 78 5.97 3.86 -0.40
C THR A 78 5.76 2.77 0.65
N VAL A 79 5.35 1.59 0.21
CA VAL A 79 5.05 0.44 1.07
C VAL A 79 6.29 -0.44 1.19
N ARG A 80 6.63 -0.83 2.42
CA ARG A 80 7.71 -1.79 2.68
C ARG A 80 7.09 -3.17 2.94
N PRO A 81 7.64 -4.24 2.35
CA PRO A 81 7.12 -5.59 2.54
C PRO A 81 7.36 -6.15 3.95
N ASP A 82 8.15 -5.45 4.78
CA ASP A 82 8.62 -5.93 6.08
C ASP A 82 8.15 -5.01 7.22
N ARG A 83 6.85 -4.76 7.29
CA ARG A 83 6.29 -3.99 8.40
C ARG A 83 5.90 -4.94 9.53
N ALA A 84 6.91 -5.35 10.31
CA ALA A 84 6.69 -5.50 11.74
C ALA A 84 6.20 -4.14 12.26
N ARG A 85 4.93 -4.08 12.63
CA ARG A 85 4.30 -2.90 13.22
C ARG A 85 4.47 -2.93 14.73
#